data_AF-A0A1I4SA01-F1
#
_entry.id   AF-A0A1I4SA01-F1
#
_cell.length_a   1.000
_cell.length_b   1.000
_cell.length_c   1.000
_cell.angle_alpha   90.00
_cell.angle_beta   90.00
_cell.angle_gamma   90.00
#
_symmetry.space_group_name_H-M   'P 1'
#
loop_
_entity.id
_entity.type
_entity.pdbx_description
1 polymer ?
#
loop_
_entity_poly.entity_id
_entity_poly.type
_entity_poly.pdbx_seq_one_letter_code
_entity_poly.pdbx_strand_id
1 'polypeptide(L)'
;MEIFLSLAFIALMGGVLLHPLIRRRRSSAAKAALTDQQIISHHDKAIGEASAYMQFNCFGKRMQPAEGQYHIVYTNEHGVTTERDISVTGVHSHNGKDAVIAFCHLRNAHRLFINENIERAVDLYTGEWVESVAQHAIVRHENSEEEKMMNALDQEMMALHLLVFFSRADGRMTKTERGIIADYLKHRYQDIAFEGNEFEEAINAVSTIVKNDFKRIVADMVSSRDSERLSDISDYAKRIVATQEIVNLLEKNALELLAAAVAKCGPSLQESGSTYIKSQTSTL
;
A
#
# COMPACT_ATOMS: atom_id res chain seq x y z
N MET A 1 -16.78 11.75 16.90
CA MET A 1 -16.88 10.66 15.91
C MET A 1 -16.09 9.52 16.51
N GLU A 2 -16.81 8.59 17.11
CA GLU A 2 -16.33 7.65 18.14
C GLU A 2 -16.36 6.21 17.58
N ILE A 3 -15.32 5.43 17.93
CA ILE A 3 -15.26 3.95 18.01
C ILE A 3 -15.27 3.22 16.64
N PHE A 4 -14.30 2.39 16.25
CA PHE A 4 -13.99 1.05 16.79
C PHE A 4 -12.55 0.62 16.50
N LEU A 5 -11.86 0.17 17.55
CA LEU A 5 -10.67 -0.67 17.53
C LEU A 5 -10.92 -1.78 18.55
N SER A 6 -10.44 -3.00 18.24
CA SER A 6 -10.38 -4.20 19.09
C SER A 6 -11.39 -5.30 18.78
N LEU A 7 -10.87 -6.42 18.25
CA LEU A 7 -11.32 -7.76 18.60
C LEU A 7 -10.11 -8.68 18.70
N ALA A 8 -9.95 -9.25 19.89
CA ALA A 8 -8.95 -10.22 20.28
C ALA A 8 -9.42 -11.66 19.95
N PHE A 9 -8.46 -12.59 19.83
CA PHE A 9 -8.74 -14.02 19.98
C PHE A 9 -7.74 -14.68 20.96
N ILE A 10 -8.30 -15.53 21.82
CA ILE A 10 -7.73 -16.11 23.03
C ILE A 10 -7.46 -17.62 22.84
N ALA A 11 -6.32 -18.04 23.41
CA ALA A 11 -5.94 -19.34 24.01
C ALA A 11 -5.89 -20.64 23.20
N LEU A 12 -4.76 -21.34 23.37
CA LEU A 12 -4.76 -22.75 23.81
C LEU A 12 -3.56 -23.08 24.70
N MET A 13 -3.88 -23.66 25.86
CA MET A 13 -3.03 -24.14 26.94
C MET A 13 -2.36 -25.48 26.60
N GLY A 14 -1.20 -25.76 27.21
CA GLY A 14 -0.80 -27.15 27.46
C GLY A 14 0.68 -27.36 27.84
N GLY A 15 0.91 -27.87 29.06
CA GLY A 15 2.03 -28.80 29.31
C GLY A 15 3.17 -28.32 30.20
N VAL A 16 2.98 -28.45 31.52
CA VAL A 16 4.04 -28.37 32.55
C VAL A 16 4.76 -29.72 32.63
N LEU A 17 6.09 -29.73 32.53
CA LEU A 17 6.95 -30.80 33.03
C LEU A 17 8.09 -30.21 33.86
N LEU A 18 8.05 -30.48 35.16
CA LEU A 18 9.13 -30.20 36.11
C LEU A 18 10.35 -31.07 35.81
N HIS A 19 11.54 -30.49 35.83
CA HIS A 19 12.81 -31.20 36.01
C HIS A 19 13.71 -30.47 37.03
N PRO A 20 14.59 -31.20 37.73
CA PRO A 20 15.11 -30.83 39.04
C PRO A 20 16.34 -29.91 38.99
N LEU A 21 16.48 -29.22 40.11
CA LEU A 21 17.52 -28.27 40.50
C LEU A 21 18.95 -28.81 40.33
N ILE A 22 19.68 -28.27 39.35
CA ILE A 22 21.15 -28.31 39.30
C ILE A 22 21.69 -26.95 39.73
N ARG A 23 22.15 -26.89 40.99
CA ARG A 23 22.71 -25.69 41.63
C ARG A 23 24.18 -25.51 41.20
N ARG A 24 24.41 -24.87 40.05
CA ARG A 24 25.77 -24.43 39.64
C ARG A 24 26.14 -23.13 40.36
N ARG A 25 27.23 -23.16 41.14
CA ARG A 25 27.92 -21.96 41.65
C ARG A 25 28.45 -21.15 40.45
N ARG A 26 27.76 -20.08 40.08
CA ARG A 26 28.29 -19.06 39.15
C ARG A 26 29.19 -18.10 39.92
N SER A 27 30.39 -17.89 39.39
CA SER A 27 31.40 -16.96 39.88
C SER A 27 30.86 -15.52 39.92
N SER A 28 31.31 -14.73 40.91
CA SER A 28 30.80 -13.39 41.20
C SER A 28 31.10 -12.34 40.12
N ALA A 29 31.89 -12.64 39.10
CA ALA A 29 32.22 -11.71 38.02
C ALA A 29 31.07 -11.50 37.02
N ALA A 30 30.24 -12.52 36.75
CA ALA A 30 29.10 -12.39 35.82
C ALA A 30 27.91 -11.60 36.40
N LYS A 31 27.89 -11.38 37.71
CA LYS A 31 26.81 -10.65 38.39
C LYS A 31 26.99 -9.13 38.30
N ALA A 32 28.21 -8.64 38.10
CA ALA A 32 28.48 -7.20 37.92
C ALA A 32 28.06 -6.72 36.51
N ALA A 33 28.35 -7.50 35.46
CA ALA A 33 28.01 -7.14 34.08
C ALA A 33 26.49 -7.16 33.78
N LEU A 34 25.70 -7.96 34.52
CA LEU A 34 24.25 -8.01 34.35
C LEU A 34 23.54 -6.80 34.98
N THR A 35 24.12 -6.21 36.03
CA THR A 35 23.56 -5.04 36.72
C THR A 35 23.71 -3.76 35.91
N ASP A 36 24.80 -3.58 35.17
CA ASP A 36 25.00 -2.36 34.36
C ASP A 36 24.05 -2.29 33.15
N GLN A 37 23.75 -3.43 32.51
CA GLN A 37 22.73 -3.49 31.45
C GLN A 37 21.30 -3.24 31.95
N GLN A 38 20.99 -3.66 33.19
CA GLN A 38 19.64 -3.48 33.79
C GLN A 38 19.42 -2.06 34.33
N ILE A 39 20.47 -1.35 34.73
CA ILE A 39 20.35 0.04 35.24
C ILE A 39 20.14 1.03 34.08
N ILE A 40 20.77 0.81 32.93
CA ILE A 40 20.53 1.61 31.70
C ILE A 40 19.10 1.39 31.16
N SER A 41 18.51 0.20 31.35
CA SER A 41 17.19 -0.10 30.79
C SER A 41 16.03 0.62 31.48
N HIS A 42 16.14 0.92 32.78
CA HIS A 42 15.05 1.49 33.56
C HIS A 42 15.00 3.03 33.56
N HIS A 43 16.14 3.72 33.48
CA HIS A 43 16.15 5.18 33.53
C HIS A 43 15.81 5.84 32.18
N ASP A 44 16.11 5.16 31.07
CA ASP A 44 15.81 5.61 29.71
C ASP A 44 14.34 5.47 29.30
N LYS A 45 13.54 4.69 30.05
CA LYS A 45 12.19 4.30 29.63
C LYS A 45 11.15 5.43 29.76
N ALA A 46 11.43 6.47 30.55
CA ALA A 46 10.47 7.54 30.82
C ALA A 46 10.89 8.93 30.29
N ILE A 47 12.19 9.19 30.12
CA ILE A 47 12.69 10.55 29.83
C ILE A 47 12.85 10.78 28.31
N GLY A 48 13.22 9.75 27.54
CA GLY A 48 13.52 9.90 26.11
C GLY A 48 12.35 9.74 25.14
N GLU A 49 11.13 9.46 25.60
CA GLU A 49 9.94 9.34 24.73
C GLU A 49 9.22 10.68 24.55
N ALA A 50 9.18 11.55 25.56
CA ALA A 50 8.52 12.85 25.40
C ALA A 50 9.36 13.86 24.60
N SER A 51 10.69 13.78 24.66
CA SER A 51 11.57 14.83 24.15
C SER A 51 11.75 14.82 22.63
N ALA A 52 11.96 13.65 22.02
CA ALA A 52 12.10 13.54 20.56
C ALA A 52 10.82 13.98 19.82
N TYR A 53 9.65 13.66 20.38
CA TYR A 53 8.35 14.11 19.86
C TYR A 53 8.14 15.62 20.02
N MET A 54 8.71 16.24 21.05
CA MET A 54 8.61 17.69 21.24
C MET A 54 9.56 18.47 20.32
N GLN A 55 10.73 17.92 20.00
CA GLN A 55 11.69 18.59 19.12
C GLN A 55 11.22 18.60 17.65
N PHE A 56 10.66 17.49 17.18
CA PHE A 56 10.08 17.42 15.84
C PHE A 56 8.58 17.66 15.96
N ASN A 57 8.14 18.92 15.75
CA ASN A 57 6.72 19.31 15.80
C ASN A 57 5.89 18.58 14.73
N CYS A 58 5.58 17.31 14.98
CA CYS A 58 4.93 16.37 14.07
C CYS A 58 3.41 16.57 14.00
N PHE A 59 2.85 17.43 14.86
CA PHE A 59 1.43 17.75 14.84
C PHE A 59 1.04 18.44 13.52
N GLY A 60 0.10 17.82 12.80
CA GLY A 60 -0.43 18.33 11.52
C GLY A 60 0.50 18.15 10.33
N LYS A 61 1.53 17.30 10.42
CA LYS A 61 2.43 17.02 9.29
C LYS A 61 1.99 15.78 8.51
N ARG A 62 2.16 15.83 7.18
CA ARG A 62 1.90 14.68 6.31
C ARG A 62 2.94 13.60 6.62
N MET A 63 2.47 12.44 7.06
CA MET A 63 3.28 11.23 7.13
C MET A 63 3.41 10.67 5.71
N GLN A 64 4.63 10.33 5.31
CA GLN A 64 4.90 9.57 4.11
C GLN A 64 5.02 8.10 4.49
N PRO A 65 4.28 7.19 3.82
CA PRO A 65 4.51 5.76 3.95
C PRO A 65 5.96 5.42 3.61
N ALA A 66 6.56 4.55 4.41
CA ALA A 66 7.95 4.12 4.26
C ALA A 66 8.13 2.76 4.93
N GLU A 67 9.07 1.96 4.42
CA GLU A 67 9.31 0.62 4.93
C GLU A 67 10.78 0.24 4.95
N GLY A 68 11.12 -0.75 5.76
CA GLY A 68 12.44 -1.36 5.77
C GLY A 68 12.88 -1.77 7.17
N GLN A 69 13.91 -2.61 7.21
CA GLN A 69 14.54 -3.03 8.46
C GLN A 69 16.00 -2.59 8.43
N TYR A 70 16.43 -1.89 9.47
CA TYR A 70 17.75 -1.27 9.50
C TYR A 70 18.45 -1.53 10.83
N HIS A 71 19.74 -1.77 10.77
CA HIS A 71 20.64 -1.65 11.91
C HIS A 71 21.22 -0.24 11.91
N ILE A 72 21.02 0.50 12.99
CA ILE A 72 21.43 1.91 13.09
C ILE A 72 22.36 2.16 14.29
N VAL A 73 23.33 3.06 14.10
CA VAL A 73 24.05 3.74 15.18
C VAL A 73 23.41 5.11 15.35
N TYR A 74 22.82 5.35 16.53
CA TYR A 74 22.01 6.53 16.81
C TYR A 74 22.48 7.25 18.06
N THR A 75 22.70 8.56 17.95
CA THR A 75 23.06 9.44 19.06
C THR A 75 21.87 10.29 19.46
N ASN A 76 21.41 10.14 20.71
CA ASN A 76 20.26 10.91 21.19
C ASN A 76 20.64 12.38 21.52
N GLU A 77 19.65 13.18 21.91
CA GLU A 77 19.82 14.59 22.31
C GLU A 77 20.76 14.79 23.52
N HIS A 78 21.01 13.73 24.31
CA HIS A 78 21.93 13.75 25.45
C HIS A 78 23.35 13.32 25.06
N GLY A 79 23.62 13.09 23.77
CA GLY A 79 24.92 12.63 23.28
C GLY A 79 25.21 11.15 23.55
N VAL A 80 24.20 10.36 23.94
CA VAL A 80 24.36 8.92 24.16
C VAL A 80 24.15 8.18 22.86
N THR A 81 25.23 7.58 22.37
CA THR A 81 25.25 6.72 21.18
C THR A 81 24.83 5.30 21.53
N THR A 82 23.97 4.71 20.71
CA THR A 82 23.50 3.33 20.86
C THR A 82 23.33 2.65 19.50
N GLU A 83 23.52 1.34 19.46
CA GLU A 83 23.23 0.51 18.29
C GLU A 83 21.88 -0.18 18.45
N ARG A 84 21.04 -0.18 17.41
CA ARG A 84 19.67 -0.69 17.47
C ARG A 84 19.21 -1.22 16.12
N ASP A 85 18.41 -2.28 16.17
CA ASP A 85 17.60 -2.68 15.03
C ASP A 85 16.26 -1.96 15.08
N ILE A 86 15.80 -1.46 13.94
CA ILE A 86 14.54 -0.76 13.78
C ILE A 86 13.75 -1.28 12.57
N SER A 87 12.42 -1.30 12.68
CA SER A 87 11.50 -1.57 11.57
C SER A 87 10.72 -0.30 11.25
N VAL A 88 11.02 0.32 10.10
CA VAL A 88 10.44 1.59 9.66
C VAL A 88 9.03 1.38 9.16
N THR A 89 8.12 2.28 9.54
CA THR A 89 6.71 2.27 9.13
C THR A 89 6.26 3.59 8.51
N GLY A 90 7.10 4.63 8.54
CA GLY A 90 6.76 5.93 7.97
C GLY A 90 7.82 6.98 8.24
N VAL A 91 7.72 8.10 7.53
CA VAL A 91 8.61 9.27 7.66
C VAL A 91 7.79 10.54 7.80
N HIS A 92 8.21 11.42 8.70
CA HIS A 92 7.75 12.80 8.76
C HIS A 92 8.83 13.73 8.22
N SER A 93 8.49 14.55 7.22
CA SER A 93 9.38 15.56 6.66
C SER A 93 8.93 16.97 7.05
N HIS A 94 9.84 17.80 7.54
CA HIS A 94 9.57 19.20 7.87
C HIS A 94 10.82 20.08 7.73
N ASN A 95 10.71 21.15 6.93
CA ASN A 95 11.77 22.14 6.72
C ASN A 95 13.13 21.51 6.32
N GLY A 96 13.09 20.49 5.45
CA GLY A 96 14.28 19.78 4.99
C GLY A 96 14.88 18.80 6.01
N LYS A 97 14.21 18.59 7.14
CA LYS A 97 14.56 17.57 8.13
C LYS A 97 13.59 16.41 8.07
N ASP A 98 14.11 15.20 8.25
CA ASP A 98 13.33 13.98 8.26
C ASP A 98 13.38 13.31 9.64
N ALA A 99 12.23 12.78 10.06
CA ALA A 99 12.09 11.96 11.25
C ALA A 99 11.45 10.62 10.88
N VAL A 100 12.15 9.55 11.20
CA VAL A 100 11.77 8.17 10.90
C VAL A 100 10.90 7.63 12.04
N ILE A 101 9.71 7.16 11.71
CA ILE A 101 8.83 6.43 12.64
C ILE A 101 9.14 4.94 12.49
N ALA A 102 9.56 4.31 13.57
CA ALA A 102 9.95 2.91 13.52
C ALA A 102 9.67 2.17 14.83
N PHE A 103 9.40 0.87 14.72
CA PHE A 103 9.45 -0.03 15.86
C PHE A 103 10.90 -0.28 16.25
N CYS A 104 11.27 0.06 17.49
CA CYS A 104 12.60 -0.10 18.04
C CYS A 104 12.70 -1.43 18.79
N HIS A 105 13.44 -2.40 18.25
CA HIS A 105 13.53 -3.75 18.83
C HIS A 105 14.22 -3.77 20.18
N LEU A 106 15.23 -2.92 20.39
CA LEU A 106 15.92 -2.79 21.68
C LEU A 106 14.98 -2.33 22.82
N ARG A 107 13.98 -1.50 22.49
CA ARG A 107 13.06 -0.92 23.48
C ARG A 107 11.66 -1.53 23.44
N ASN A 108 11.38 -2.37 22.45
CA ASN A 108 10.09 -3.00 22.20
C ASN A 108 8.95 -1.96 22.15
N ALA A 109 9.16 -0.88 21.40
CA ALA A 109 8.21 0.24 21.30
C ALA A 109 8.38 1.02 19.97
N HIS A 110 7.31 1.62 19.46
CA HIS A 110 7.39 2.58 18.36
C HIS A 110 8.01 3.89 18.83
N ARG A 111 8.97 4.40 18.07
CA ARG A 111 9.70 5.63 18.39
C ARG A 111 9.98 6.42 17.13
N LEU A 112 10.25 7.71 17.35
CA LEU A 112 10.67 8.64 16.33
C LEU A 112 12.19 8.83 16.41
N PHE A 113 12.87 8.74 15.27
CA PHE A 113 14.32 8.88 15.13
C PHE A 113 14.61 10.05 14.19
N ILE A 114 15.34 11.06 14.66
CA ILE A 114 15.77 12.15 13.80
C ILE A 114 16.83 11.62 12.84
N ASN A 115 16.62 11.72 11.53
CA ASN A 115 17.51 11.12 10.53
C ASN A 115 18.94 11.68 10.64
N GLU A 116 19.09 12.98 10.96
CA GLU A 116 20.38 13.65 11.19
C GLU A 116 21.18 13.05 12.37
N ASN A 117 20.49 12.39 13.31
CA ASN A 117 21.11 11.76 14.48
C ASN A 117 21.47 10.28 14.24
N ILE A 118 21.15 9.75 13.06
CA ILE A 118 21.56 8.42 12.62
C ILE A 118 22.95 8.56 11.99
N GLU A 119 23.98 8.18 12.73
CA GLU A 119 25.37 8.31 12.28
C GLU A 119 25.74 7.27 11.23
N ARG A 120 25.11 6.10 11.31
CA ARG A 120 25.36 4.94 10.46
C ARG A 120 24.09 4.11 10.35
N ALA A 121 23.82 3.59 9.16
CA ALA A 121 22.72 2.67 8.92
C ALA A 121 23.09 1.59 7.90
N VAL A 122 22.61 0.38 8.12
CA VAL A 122 22.71 -0.77 7.21
C VAL A 122 21.32 -1.34 7.00
N ASP A 123 20.90 -1.52 5.75
CA ASP A 123 19.67 -2.26 5.43
C ASP A 123 19.89 -3.75 5.75
N LEU A 124 19.05 -4.31 6.62
CA LEU A 124 19.19 -5.67 7.11
C LEU A 124 18.86 -6.75 6.07
N TYR A 125 18.15 -6.41 4.99
CA TYR A 125 17.85 -7.33 3.91
C TYR A 125 18.96 -7.38 2.86
N THR A 126 19.50 -6.22 2.46
CA THR A 126 20.51 -6.15 1.40
C THR A 126 21.95 -6.17 1.94
N GLY A 127 22.14 -5.79 3.20
CA GLY A 127 23.46 -5.59 3.81
C GLY A 127 24.16 -4.32 3.34
N GLU A 128 23.47 -3.45 2.60
CA GLU A 128 24.05 -2.22 2.04
C GLU A 128 24.07 -1.09 3.07
N TRP A 129 25.11 -0.25 2.97
CA TRP A 129 25.21 0.98 3.75
C TRP A 129 24.23 2.03 3.22
N VAL A 130 23.49 2.64 4.13
CA VAL A 130 22.46 3.63 3.81
C VAL A 130 22.84 4.99 4.37
N GLU A 131 22.92 6.01 3.50
CA GLU A 131 23.25 7.38 3.89
C GLU A 131 22.09 8.07 4.62
N SER A 132 20.85 7.84 4.15
CA SER A 132 19.65 8.42 4.74
C SER A 132 18.57 7.35 4.86
N VAL A 133 18.30 6.91 6.09
CA VAL A 133 17.28 5.89 6.38
C VAL A 133 15.91 6.36 5.92
N ALA A 134 15.59 7.64 6.13
CA ALA A 134 14.32 8.22 5.71
C ALA A 134 14.09 8.08 4.20
N GLN A 135 15.03 8.58 3.37
CA GLN A 135 14.89 8.56 1.92
C GLN A 135 14.93 7.14 1.36
N HIS A 136 15.83 6.31 1.88
CA HIS A 136 15.92 4.91 1.48
C HIS A 136 14.63 4.14 1.78
N ALA A 137 14.02 4.35 2.96
CA ALA A 137 12.78 3.68 3.34
C ALA A 137 11.56 4.14 2.52
N ILE A 138 11.51 5.42 2.14
CA ILE A 138 10.47 5.94 1.23
C ILE A 138 10.60 5.29 -0.14
N VAL A 139 11.79 5.35 -0.75
CA VAL A 139 12.04 4.77 -2.08
C VAL A 139 11.79 3.26 -2.07
N ARG A 140 12.17 2.57 -0.99
CA ARG A 140 11.88 1.14 -0.84
C ARG A 140 10.39 0.88 -0.87
N HIS A 141 9.61 1.65 -0.13
CA HIS A 141 8.16 1.51 -0.09
C HIS A 141 7.50 1.85 -1.43
N GLU A 142 7.92 2.94 -2.09
CA GLU A 142 7.46 3.32 -3.44
C GLU A 142 7.69 2.21 -4.48
N ASN A 143 8.74 1.40 -4.28
CA ASN A 143 9.07 0.27 -5.13
C ASN A 143 8.52 -1.08 -4.63
N SER A 144 7.80 -1.10 -3.51
CA SER A 144 7.19 -2.31 -2.98
C SER A 144 6.05 -2.79 -3.89
N GLU A 145 5.82 -4.09 -3.91
CA GLU A 145 4.71 -4.67 -4.70
C GLU A 145 3.34 -4.22 -4.18
N GLU A 146 3.23 -4.00 -2.87
CA GLU A 146 2.01 -3.47 -2.24
C GLU A 146 1.69 -2.06 -2.74
N GLU A 147 2.66 -1.14 -2.71
CA GLU A 147 2.45 0.24 -3.16
C GLU A 147 2.21 0.32 -4.67
N LYS A 148 2.89 -0.50 -5.48
CA LYS A 148 2.59 -0.61 -6.92
C LYS A 148 1.15 -1.08 -7.15
N MET A 149 0.70 -2.10 -6.42
CA MET A 149 -0.68 -2.59 -6.49
C MET A 149 -1.67 -1.51 -6.10
N MET A 150 -1.47 -0.82 -4.98
CA MET A 150 -2.37 0.25 -4.52
C MET A 150 -2.43 1.40 -5.53
N ASN A 151 -1.29 1.81 -6.08
CA ASN A 151 -1.24 2.81 -7.14
C ASN A 151 -1.98 2.38 -8.41
N ALA A 152 -1.86 1.11 -8.82
CA ALA A 152 -2.62 0.58 -9.95
C ALA A 152 -4.13 0.57 -9.69
N LEU A 153 -4.55 0.22 -8.47
CA LEU A 153 -5.97 0.27 -8.06
C LEU A 153 -6.51 1.70 -8.10
N ASP A 154 -5.75 2.68 -7.61
CA ASP A 154 -6.13 4.09 -7.64
C ASP A 154 -6.24 4.65 -9.07
N GLN A 155 -5.30 4.28 -9.95
CA GLN A 155 -5.35 4.65 -11.38
C GLN A 155 -6.55 4.02 -12.10
N GLU A 156 -6.99 2.84 -11.65
CA GLU A 156 -8.13 2.10 -12.20
C GLU A 156 -9.44 2.30 -11.41
N MET A 157 -9.51 3.24 -10.48
CA MET A 157 -10.66 3.38 -9.56
C MET A 157 -12.01 3.50 -10.28
N MET A 158 -12.07 4.22 -11.41
CA MET A 158 -13.29 4.33 -12.22
C MET A 158 -13.71 2.98 -12.82
N ALA A 159 -12.75 2.23 -13.37
CA ALA A 159 -12.98 0.90 -13.93
C ALA A 159 -13.44 -0.08 -12.83
N LEU A 160 -12.77 -0.03 -11.68
CA LEU A 160 -13.10 -0.86 -10.51
C LEU A 160 -14.52 -0.59 -10.02
N HIS A 161 -14.94 0.68 -9.91
CA HIS A 161 -16.32 0.99 -9.55
C HIS A 161 -17.35 0.41 -10.53
N LEU A 162 -17.05 0.42 -11.84
CA LEU A 162 -17.93 -0.18 -12.85
C LEU A 162 -17.96 -1.71 -12.73
N LEU A 163 -16.81 -2.37 -12.59
CA LEU A 163 -16.74 -3.83 -12.49
C LEU A 163 -17.35 -4.35 -11.17
N VAL A 164 -17.08 -3.67 -10.05
CA VAL A 164 -17.66 -3.97 -8.73
C VAL A 164 -19.17 -3.76 -8.70
N PHE A 165 -19.70 -2.84 -9.51
CA PHE A 165 -21.14 -2.67 -9.67
C PHE A 165 -21.80 -3.94 -10.24
N PHE A 166 -21.21 -4.57 -11.25
CA PHE A 166 -21.71 -5.84 -11.79
C PHE A 166 -21.52 -6.98 -10.79
N SER A 167 -20.34 -7.09 -10.19
CA SER A 167 -20.01 -8.20 -9.29
C SER A 167 -20.72 -8.15 -7.93
N ARG A 168 -21.51 -7.11 -7.64
CA ARG A 168 -22.29 -6.98 -6.40
C ARG A 168 -23.77 -6.77 -6.65
N ALA A 169 -24.25 -7.00 -7.86
CA ALA A 169 -25.66 -6.85 -8.20
C ALA A 169 -26.58 -7.79 -7.39
N ASP A 170 -26.07 -8.95 -6.96
CA ASP A 170 -26.76 -9.92 -6.10
C ASP A 170 -26.47 -9.70 -4.59
N GLY A 171 -25.70 -8.67 -4.24
CA GLY A 171 -25.31 -8.33 -2.87
C GLY A 171 -24.01 -8.98 -2.36
N ARG A 172 -23.32 -9.80 -3.16
CA ARG A 172 -22.04 -10.41 -2.79
C ARG A 172 -21.12 -10.54 -3.99
N MET A 173 -19.81 -10.48 -3.77
CA MET A 173 -18.83 -10.75 -4.82
C MET A 173 -18.22 -12.13 -4.63
N THR A 174 -18.37 -12.99 -5.63
CA THR A 174 -17.81 -14.35 -5.61
C THR A 174 -16.30 -14.33 -5.87
N LYS A 175 -15.62 -15.44 -5.53
CA LYS A 175 -14.19 -15.62 -5.84
C LYS A 175 -13.92 -15.59 -7.35
N THR A 176 -14.84 -16.10 -8.15
CA THR A 176 -14.73 -16.12 -9.62
C THR A 176 -14.78 -14.71 -10.20
N GLU A 177 -15.76 -13.90 -9.79
CA GLU A 177 -15.88 -12.51 -10.26
C GLU A 177 -14.69 -11.66 -9.82
N ARG A 178 -14.22 -11.86 -8.58
CA ARG A 178 -12.98 -11.24 -8.10
C ARG A 178 -11.77 -11.63 -8.96
N GLY A 179 -11.67 -12.90 -9.36
CA GLY A 179 -10.65 -13.37 -10.30
C GLY A 179 -10.73 -12.66 -11.65
N ILE A 180 -11.94 -12.40 -12.16
CA ILE A 180 -12.13 -11.65 -13.42
C ILE A 180 -11.65 -10.19 -13.27
N ILE A 181 -11.87 -9.56 -12.11
CA ILE A 181 -11.35 -8.21 -11.82
C ILE A 181 -9.82 -8.23 -11.73
N ALA A 182 -9.23 -9.24 -11.09
CA ALA A 182 -7.79 -9.42 -11.06
C ALA A 182 -7.19 -9.61 -12.46
N ASP A 183 -7.84 -10.40 -13.32
CA ASP A 183 -7.44 -10.59 -14.71
C ASP A 183 -7.46 -9.26 -15.49
N TYR A 184 -8.46 -8.40 -15.26
CA TYR A 184 -8.53 -7.07 -15.85
C TYR A 184 -7.32 -6.22 -15.45
N LEU A 185 -6.99 -6.19 -14.16
CA LEU A 185 -5.85 -5.42 -13.66
C LEU A 185 -4.52 -5.98 -14.17
N LYS A 186 -4.35 -7.29 -14.22
CA LYS A 186 -3.17 -7.96 -14.81
C LYS A 186 -3.01 -7.65 -16.30
N HIS A 187 -4.12 -7.50 -17.03
CA HIS A 187 -4.09 -7.10 -18.43
C HIS A 187 -3.54 -5.66 -18.59
N ARG A 188 -3.89 -4.75 -17.67
CA ARG A 188 -3.43 -3.35 -17.67
C ARG A 188 -2.02 -3.17 -17.09
N TYR A 189 -1.66 -3.96 -16.09
CA TYR A 189 -0.38 -3.89 -15.37
C TYR A 189 0.23 -5.29 -15.27
N GLN A 190 1.01 -5.66 -16.28
CA GLN A 190 1.55 -7.03 -16.43
C GLN A 190 2.59 -7.39 -15.37
N ASP A 191 3.28 -6.40 -14.81
CA ASP A 191 4.36 -6.59 -13.83
C ASP A 191 3.90 -6.60 -12.38
N ILE A 192 2.59 -6.50 -12.11
CA ILE A 192 2.02 -6.38 -10.76
C ILE A 192 1.22 -7.64 -10.41
N ALA A 193 1.48 -8.21 -9.24
CA ALA A 193 0.72 -9.33 -8.70
C ALA A 193 -0.57 -8.87 -8.02
N PHE A 194 -1.73 -9.19 -8.61
CA PHE A 194 -3.06 -8.95 -8.03
C PHE A 194 -3.61 -10.23 -7.39
N GLU A 195 -3.07 -10.60 -6.23
CA GLU A 195 -3.47 -11.76 -5.44
C GLU A 195 -3.18 -11.53 -3.96
N GLY A 196 -3.55 -12.48 -3.09
CA GLY A 196 -3.34 -12.34 -1.65
C GLY A 196 -4.46 -11.58 -0.93
N ASN A 197 -4.35 -11.48 0.40
CA ASN A 197 -5.40 -10.91 1.25
C ASN A 197 -5.50 -9.39 1.07
N GLU A 198 -4.37 -8.73 0.82
CA GLU A 198 -4.26 -7.29 0.63
C GLU A 198 -5.09 -6.84 -0.57
N PHE A 199 -4.99 -7.57 -1.70
CA PHE A 199 -5.84 -7.33 -2.87
C PHE A 199 -7.32 -7.55 -2.57
N GLU A 200 -7.67 -8.63 -1.86
CA GLU A 200 -9.07 -8.91 -1.51
C GLU A 200 -9.66 -7.82 -0.62
N GLU A 201 -8.91 -7.35 0.38
CA GLU A 201 -9.30 -6.26 1.26
C GLU A 201 -9.48 -4.95 0.48
N ALA A 202 -8.54 -4.63 -0.41
CA ALA A 202 -8.61 -3.41 -1.23
C ALA A 202 -9.84 -3.42 -2.16
N ILE A 203 -10.11 -4.52 -2.88
CA ILE A 203 -11.32 -4.62 -3.72
C ILE A 203 -12.59 -4.61 -2.88
N ASN A 204 -12.58 -5.21 -1.68
CA ASN A 204 -13.74 -5.16 -0.81
C ASN A 204 -14.03 -3.74 -0.29
N ALA A 205 -13.00 -2.93 -0.09
CA ALA A 205 -13.11 -1.53 0.31
C ALA A 205 -13.67 -0.62 -0.79
N VAL A 206 -13.60 -1.02 -2.07
CA VAL A 206 -14.23 -0.29 -3.17
C VAL A 206 -15.75 -0.22 -2.92
N SER A 207 -16.27 0.99 -2.81
CA SER A 207 -17.69 1.21 -2.54
C SER A 207 -18.54 0.86 -3.76
N THR A 208 -19.71 0.27 -3.49
CA THR A 208 -20.71 0.04 -4.53
C THR A 208 -21.34 1.37 -4.93
N ILE A 209 -21.27 1.70 -6.21
CA ILE A 209 -21.84 2.94 -6.74
C ILE A 209 -23.34 2.83 -6.96
N VAL A 210 -24.05 3.95 -6.88
CA VAL A 210 -25.46 4.03 -7.26
C VAL A 210 -25.61 4.24 -8.76
N LYS A 211 -26.81 3.99 -9.30
CA LYS A 211 -27.11 4.08 -10.75
C LYS A 211 -26.74 5.43 -11.39
N ASN A 212 -26.88 6.54 -10.65
CA ASN A 212 -26.54 7.87 -11.17
C ASN A 212 -25.02 8.06 -11.29
N ASP A 213 -24.25 7.53 -10.33
CA ASP A 213 -22.79 7.55 -10.37
C ASP A 213 -22.26 6.67 -11.50
N PHE A 214 -22.87 5.51 -11.76
CA PHE A 214 -22.52 4.67 -12.90
C PHE A 214 -22.57 5.45 -14.22
N LYS A 215 -23.69 6.15 -14.48
CA LYS A 215 -23.85 6.96 -15.70
C LYS A 215 -22.82 8.09 -15.78
N ARG A 216 -22.53 8.73 -14.65
CA ARG A 216 -21.52 9.80 -14.56
C ARG A 216 -20.13 9.26 -14.90
N ILE A 217 -19.70 8.17 -14.26
CA ILE A 217 -18.41 7.52 -14.52
C ILE A 217 -18.30 7.13 -15.99
N VAL A 218 -19.31 6.49 -16.59
CA VAL A 218 -19.31 6.14 -18.02
C VAL A 218 -19.19 7.39 -18.91
N ALA A 219 -19.91 8.48 -18.59
CA ALA A 219 -19.82 9.72 -19.35
C ALA A 219 -18.42 10.37 -19.24
N ASP A 220 -17.81 10.32 -18.07
CA ASP A 220 -16.45 10.82 -17.83
C ASP A 220 -15.42 10.00 -18.63
N MET A 221 -15.54 8.67 -18.66
CA MET A 221 -14.69 7.80 -19.51
C MET A 221 -14.90 8.06 -21.01
N VAL A 222 -16.13 8.33 -21.43
CA VAL A 222 -16.38 8.73 -22.83
C VAL A 222 -15.68 10.05 -23.16
N SER A 223 -15.64 10.97 -22.19
CA SER A 223 -15.03 12.29 -22.36
C SER A 223 -13.51 12.23 -22.39
N SER A 224 -12.88 11.27 -21.71
CA SER A 224 -11.42 11.04 -21.78
C SER A 224 -10.97 10.43 -23.12
N ARG A 225 -11.89 9.95 -23.95
CA ARG A 225 -11.63 9.33 -25.26
C ARG A 225 -10.74 8.07 -25.21
N ASP A 226 -10.71 7.41 -24.06
CA ASP A 226 -9.98 6.15 -23.88
C ASP A 226 -10.86 4.97 -24.31
N SER A 227 -10.99 4.78 -25.62
CA SER A 227 -11.88 3.78 -26.21
C SER A 227 -11.42 2.35 -25.98
N GLU A 228 -10.11 2.12 -25.93
CA GLU A 228 -9.50 0.84 -25.61
C GLU A 228 -9.87 0.41 -24.19
N ARG A 229 -9.59 1.28 -23.20
CA ARG A 229 -9.92 0.98 -21.80
C ARG A 229 -11.41 0.75 -21.59
N LEU A 230 -12.28 1.52 -22.26
CA LEU A 230 -13.72 1.33 -22.16
C LEU A 230 -14.19 0.01 -22.81
N SER A 231 -13.55 -0.40 -23.91
CA SER A 231 -13.78 -1.69 -24.55
C SER A 231 -13.40 -2.83 -23.61
N ASP A 232 -12.22 -2.77 -23.01
CA ASP A 232 -11.76 -3.77 -22.04
C ASP A 232 -12.76 -3.90 -20.89
N ILE A 233 -13.15 -2.78 -20.27
CA ILE A 233 -14.14 -2.79 -19.17
C ILE A 233 -15.46 -3.43 -19.62
N SER A 234 -15.92 -3.14 -20.83
CA SER A 234 -17.13 -3.74 -21.37
C SER A 234 -17.00 -5.26 -21.50
N ASP A 235 -15.85 -5.76 -21.95
CA ASP A 235 -15.62 -7.20 -22.12
C ASP A 235 -15.47 -7.93 -20.78
N TYR A 236 -14.77 -7.34 -19.81
CA TYR A 236 -14.69 -7.89 -18.46
C TYR A 236 -16.04 -7.83 -17.72
N ALA A 237 -16.84 -6.78 -17.90
CA ALA A 237 -18.20 -6.72 -17.37
C ALA A 237 -19.10 -7.83 -17.92
N LYS A 238 -19.02 -8.12 -19.24
CA LYS A 238 -19.74 -9.26 -19.84
C LYS A 238 -19.31 -10.59 -19.24
N ARG A 239 -18.01 -10.77 -18.99
CA ARG A 239 -17.47 -11.98 -18.33
C ARG A 239 -18.02 -12.14 -16.92
N ILE A 240 -18.12 -11.06 -16.12
CA ILE A 240 -18.71 -11.07 -14.78
C ILE A 240 -20.18 -11.50 -14.85
N VAL A 241 -20.99 -10.84 -15.68
CA VAL A 241 -22.43 -11.15 -15.81
C VAL A 241 -22.65 -12.58 -16.32
N ALA A 242 -21.76 -13.09 -17.18
CA ALA A 242 -21.83 -14.49 -17.66
C ALA A 242 -21.57 -15.54 -16.56
N THR A 243 -21.05 -15.16 -15.39
CA THR A 243 -20.91 -16.08 -14.24
C THR A 243 -22.22 -16.31 -13.49
N GLN A 244 -23.24 -15.50 -13.74
CA GLN A 244 -24.51 -15.53 -13.03
C GLN A 244 -25.53 -16.38 -13.79
N GLU A 245 -26.35 -17.12 -13.05
CA GLU A 245 -27.46 -17.91 -13.64
C GLU A 245 -28.63 -17.01 -14.07
N ILE A 246 -28.92 -15.97 -13.29
CA ILE A 246 -30.02 -15.03 -13.54
C ILE A 246 -29.44 -13.62 -13.64
N VAL A 247 -29.45 -13.07 -14.84
CA VAL A 247 -28.98 -11.70 -15.11
C VAL A 247 -30.06 -10.71 -14.67
N ASN A 248 -29.69 -9.74 -13.81
CA ASN A 248 -30.60 -8.71 -13.36
C ASN A 248 -30.90 -7.70 -14.49
N LEU A 249 -32.12 -7.17 -14.54
CA LEU A 249 -32.50 -6.11 -15.47
C LEU A 249 -31.59 -4.87 -15.34
N LEU A 250 -31.09 -4.57 -14.13
CA LEU A 250 -30.15 -3.48 -13.91
C LEU A 250 -28.81 -3.71 -14.61
N GLU A 251 -28.27 -4.93 -14.55
CA GLU A 251 -27.00 -5.30 -15.18
C GLU A 251 -27.13 -5.28 -16.69
N LYS A 252 -28.25 -5.81 -17.23
CA LYS A 252 -28.53 -5.75 -18.66
C LYS A 252 -28.54 -4.31 -19.17
N ASN A 253 -29.26 -3.42 -18.48
CA ASN A 253 -29.29 -2.00 -18.84
C ASN A 253 -27.91 -1.34 -18.72
N ALA A 254 -27.11 -1.71 -17.72
CA ALA A 254 -25.75 -1.21 -17.54
C ALA A 254 -24.80 -1.68 -18.65
N LEU A 255 -24.90 -2.94 -19.09
CA LEU A 255 -24.16 -3.46 -20.24
C LEU A 255 -24.55 -2.76 -21.54
N GLU A 256 -25.84 -2.50 -21.77
CA GLU A 256 -26.31 -1.74 -22.92
C GLU A 256 -25.76 -0.31 -22.93
N LEU A 257 -25.69 0.35 -21.76
CA LEU A 257 -25.08 1.67 -21.62
C LEU A 257 -23.58 1.64 -21.92
N LEU A 258 -22.83 0.64 -21.42
CA LEU A 258 -21.41 0.49 -21.74
C LEU A 258 -21.18 0.22 -23.23
N ALA A 259 -21.98 -0.65 -23.84
CA ALA A 259 -21.88 -0.94 -25.27
C ALA A 259 -22.14 0.31 -26.13
N ALA A 260 -23.14 1.12 -25.78
CA ALA A 260 -23.41 2.39 -26.44
C ALA A 260 -22.27 3.40 -26.25
N ALA A 261 -21.64 3.41 -25.07
CA ALA A 261 -20.50 4.26 -24.78
C ALA A 261 -19.25 3.85 -25.59
N VAL A 262 -18.95 2.55 -25.69
CA VAL A 262 -17.88 2.01 -26.55
C VAL A 262 -18.10 2.39 -28.01
N ALA A 263 -19.33 2.24 -28.52
CA ALA A 263 -19.67 2.62 -29.90
C ALA A 263 -19.47 4.12 -30.17
N LYS A 264 -19.72 4.97 -29.16
CA LYS A 264 -19.51 6.42 -29.23
C LYS A 264 -18.02 6.81 -29.19
N CYS A 265 -17.20 6.04 -28.48
CA CYS A 265 -15.75 6.26 -28.36
C CYS A 265 -14.93 5.62 -29.49
N GLY A 266 -15.52 4.69 -30.25
CA GLY A 266 -14.87 4.07 -31.40
C GLY A 266 -14.22 5.13 -32.30
N PRO A 267 -13.10 4.79 -32.97
CA PRO A 267 -12.35 5.74 -33.78
C PRO A 267 -13.34 6.46 -34.67
N SER A 268 -13.48 7.78 -34.46
CA SER A 268 -14.29 8.58 -35.37
C SER A 268 -13.73 8.23 -36.74
N LEU A 269 -14.56 7.66 -37.61
CA LEU A 269 -14.26 7.44 -39.01
C LEU A 269 -14.02 8.84 -39.60
N GLN A 270 -12.90 9.47 -39.24
CA GLN A 270 -12.37 10.66 -39.86
C GLN A 270 -11.87 10.18 -41.21
N GLU A 271 -12.82 10.21 -42.14
CA GLU A 271 -12.60 10.77 -43.46
C GLU A 271 -11.41 10.16 -44.19
N SER A 272 -11.55 8.90 -44.57
CA SER A 272 -11.05 8.43 -45.86
C SER A 272 -11.80 9.10 -47.02
N GLY A 273 -11.83 10.44 -47.02
CA GLY A 273 -12.37 11.31 -48.06
C GLY A 273 -11.24 12.24 -48.50
N SER A 274 -10.35 11.77 -49.36
CA SER A 274 -10.44 12.12 -50.79
C SER A 274 -10.41 13.63 -51.04
N THR A 275 -9.22 14.19 -51.22
CA THR A 275 -9.02 15.12 -52.33
C THR A 275 -7.68 14.83 -53.00
N TYR A 276 -7.82 14.01 -54.04
CA TYR A 276 -6.95 13.96 -55.21
C TYR A 276 -6.60 15.39 -55.67
N ILE A 277 -5.32 15.78 -55.65
CA ILE A 277 -4.80 16.78 -56.60
C ILE A 277 -3.62 16.16 -57.34
N LYS A 278 -3.90 15.76 -58.57
CA LYS A 278 -2.92 15.58 -59.64
C LYS A 278 -2.35 16.94 -60.03
N SER A 279 -1.02 17.05 -60.03
CA SER A 279 -0.24 17.95 -60.90
C SER A 279 1.16 17.34 -60.95
N GLN A 280 1.59 16.58 -61.96
CA GLN A 280 1.86 16.97 -63.35
C GLN A 280 2.35 18.41 -63.50
N THR A 281 3.68 18.57 -63.56
CA THR A 281 4.49 19.42 -64.47
C THR A 281 5.97 19.14 -64.10
N SER A 282 6.77 18.44 -64.91
CA SER A 282 7.38 18.80 -66.21
C SER A 282 8.39 19.95 -66.13
N THR A 283 9.59 19.69 -66.70
CA THR A 283 10.64 20.64 -67.16
C THR A 283 11.36 21.44 -66.06
N LEU A 284 12.70 21.53 -65.97
CA LEU A 284 13.85 21.36 -66.87
C LEU A 284 15.07 20.90 -66.05
#